data_AF-A0A945EA33-F1
#
_entry.id   AF-A0A945EA33-F1
#
_cell.length_a   1.000
_cell.length_b   1.000
_cell.length_c   1.000
_cell.angle_alpha   90.00
_cell.angle_beta   90.00
_cell.angle_gamma   90.00
#
_symmetry.space_group_name_H-M   'P 1'
#
loop_
_entity.id
_entity.type
_entity.pdbx_description
1 polymer ?
#
loop_
_entity_poly.entity_id
_entity_poly.type
_entity_poly.pdbx_seq_one_letter_code
_entity_poly.pdbx_strand_id
1 'polypeptide(L)' 'MKKYQSGFVPVNYNIVGKNLIKIGLVGLLFKLLSIFTGWYEASNFIVYGSIGLLLVGSYLVFIVSKNK' A
#
# COMPACT_ATOMS: atom_id res chain seq x y z
N MET A 1 -16.54 -24.15 24.71
CA MET A 1 -16.95 -24.15 23.28
C MET A 1 -16.14 -23.07 22.55
N LYS A 2 -15.26 -23.47 21.61
CA LYS A 2 -14.49 -22.50 20.80
C LYS A 2 -15.45 -21.85 19.81
N LYS A 3 -15.68 -20.53 19.92
CA LYS A 3 -16.41 -19.75 18.92
C LYS A 3 -15.55 -19.73 17.64
N TYR A 4 -15.83 -20.63 16.71
CA TYR A 4 -15.32 -20.52 15.35
C TYR A 4 -15.98 -19.30 14.72
N GLN A 5 -15.24 -18.20 14.56
CA GLN A 5 -15.66 -17.09 13.71
C GLN A 5 -15.69 -17.60 12.27
N SER A 6 -16.87 -17.99 11.81
CA SER A 6 -17.14 -18.31 10.41
C SER A 6 -16.79 -17.09 9.55
N GLY A 7 -15.76 -17.23 8.71
CA GLY A 7 -15.47 -16.29 7.61
C GLY A 7 -14.15 -15.53 7.66
N PHE A 8 -13.30 -15.70 8.68
CA PHE A 8 -11.98 -15.05 8.67
C PHE A 8 -10.97 -15.87 7.85
N VAL A 9 -10.87 -15.60 6.55
CA VAL A 9 -9.72 -16.07 5.76
C VAL A 9 -8.47 -15.50 6.44
N PRO A 10 -7.45 -16.30 6.78
CA PRO A 10 -6.21 -15.79 7.34
C PRO A 10 -5.53 -14.93 6.27
N VAL A 11 -5.76 -13.61 6.33
CA VAL A 11 -5.12 -12.66 5.43
C VAL A 11 -3.66 -12.51 5.86
N ASN A 12 -2.74 -12.74 4.92
CA ASN A 12 -1.33 -12.48 5.16
C ASN A 12 -1.07 -10.97 5.04
N TYR A 13 -1.20 -10.26 6.15
CA TYR A 13 -1.02 -8.80 6.24
C TYR A 13 0.37 -8.34 5.79
N ASN A 14 1.39 -9.20 5.91
CA ASN A 14 2.72 -8.91 5.41
C ASN A 14 2.76 -8.85 3.88
N ILE A 15 2.14 -9.82 3.21
CA ILE A 15 2.05 -9.84 1.74
C ILE A 15 1.22 -8.65 1.25
N VAL A 16 0.06 -8.40 1.87
CA VAL A 16 -0.81 -7.26 1.52
C VAL A 16 -0.06 -5.94 1.71
N GLY A 17 0.60 -5.75 2.84
CA GLY A 17 1.37 -4.53 3.12
C GLY A 17 2.52 -4.31 2.15
N LYS A 18 3.27 -5.37 1.79
CA LYS A 18 4.32 -5.31 0.76
C LYS A 18 3.77 -4.92 -0.61
N ASN A 19 2.60 -5.44 -0.99
CA ASN A 19 1.97 -5.08 -2.26
C ASN A 19 1.50 -3.62 -2.27
N LEU A 20 0.92 -3.13 -1.18
CA LEU A 20 0.52 -1.72 -1.06
C LEU A 20 1.73 -0.78 -1.16
N ILE A 21 2.86 -1.14 -0.53
CA ILE A 21 4.11 -0.39 -0.65
C ILE A 21 4.60 -0.35 -2.10
N LYS A 22 4.60 -1.49 -2.80
CA LYS A 22 4.99 -1.55 -4.22
C LYS A 22 4.11 -0.65 -5.08
N ILE A 23 2.79 -0.70 -4.90
CA ILE A 23 1.85 0.14 -5.67
C ILE A 23 2.09 1.62 -5.37
N GLY A 24 2.29 1.99 -4.10
CA GLY A 24 2.63 3.36 -3.72
C GLY A 24 3.95 3.85 -4.34
N LEU A 25 4.99 3.01 -4.36
CA LEU A 25 6.25 3.35 -5.03
C LEU A 25 6.07 3.56 -6.53
N VAL A 26 5.28 2.71 -7.20
CA VAL A 26 5.00 2.84 -8.64
C VAL A 26 4.26 4.16 -8.92
N GLY A 27 3.28 4.54 -8.11
CA GLY A 27 2.56 5.81 -8.26
C GLY A 27 3.47 7.04 -8.11
N LEU A 28 4.41 7.00 -7.15
CA LEU A 28 5.43 8.06 -7.01
C LEU A 28 6.39 8.10 -8.20
N LEU A 29 6.85 6.95 -8.67
CA LEU A 29 7.68 6.83 -9.88
C LEU A 29 6.96 7.42 -11.11
N PHE A 30 5.66 7.18 -11.23
CA PHE A 30 4.86 7.73 -12.32
C PHE A 30 4.82 9.26 -12.29
N LYS A 31 4.64 9.87 -11.10
CA LYS A 31 4.73 11.34 -10.95
C LYS A 31 6.14 11.84 -11.25
N LEU A 32 7.17 11.12 -10.81
CA LEU A 32 8.56 11.48 -11.08
C LEU A 32 8.82 11.53 -12.59
N LEU A 33 8.41 10.48 -13.31
CA LEU A 33 8.52 10.42 -14.77
C LEU A 33 7.72 11.52 -15.46
N SER A 34 6.52 11.83 -14.98
CA SER A 34 5.72 12.97 -15.46
C SER A 34 6.47 14.30 -15.33
N ILE A 35 7.15 14.56 -14.21
CA ILE A 35 7.93 15.78 -14.00
C ILE A 35 9.15 15.84 -14.94
N PHE A 36 9.86 14.72 -15.12
CA PHE A 36 11.05 14.67 -15.96
C PHE A 36 10.75 14.71 -17.46
N THR A 37 9.67 14.07 -17.90
CA THR A 37 9.32 14.00 -19.32
C THR A 37 8.42 15.15 -19.76
N GLY A 38 7.57 15.68 -18.88
CA GLY A 38 6.54 16.65 -19.23
C GLY A 38 5.46 16.11 -20.16
N TRP A 39 5.43 14.80 -20.44
CA TRP A 39 4.54 14.20 -21.45
C TRP A 39 3.07 14.17 -21.05
N TYR A 40 2.80 14.21 -19.74
CA TYR A 40 1.46 14.21 -19.18
C TYR A 40 1.50 14.83 -17.79
N GLU A 41 0.45 15.54 -17.40
CA GLU A 41 0.31 16.07 -16.05
C GLU A 41 -0.26 14.99 -15.13
N ALA A 42 0.61 14.27 -14.42
CA ALA A 42 0.16 13.37 -13.37
C ALA A 42 -0.46 14.21 -12.23
N SER A 43 -1.74 13.97 -11.94
CA SER A 43 -2.45 14.68 -10.86
C SER A 43 -1.77 14.49 -9.52
N ASN A 44 -1.78 15.55 -8.69
CA ASN A 44 -1.28 15.49 -7.31
C ASN A 44 -2.04 14.47 -6.45
N PHE A 45 -3.26 14.07 -6.86
CA PHE A 45 -4.00 12.97 -6.27
C PHE A 45 -3.20 11.65 -6.25
N ILE A 46 -2.43 11.37 -7.30
CA ILE A 46 -1.59 10.17 -7.39
C ILE A 46 -0.50 10.20 -6.31
N VAL A 47 0.07 11.38 -6.04
CA VAL A 47 1.09 11.55 -5.00
C VAL A 47 0.50 11.30 -3.62
N TYR A 48 -0.62 11.96 -3.30
CA TYR A 48 -1.25 11.79 -1.98
C TYR A 48 -1.75 10.36 -1.76
N GLY A 49 -2.35 9.74 -2.78
CA GLY A 49 -2.76 8.34 -2.74
C GLY A 49 -1.58 7.40 -2.53
N SER A 50 -0.46 7.64 -3.21
CA SER A 50 0.76 6.84 -3.08
C SER A 50 1.38 6.94 -1.69
N ILE A 51 1.45 8.15 -1.12
CA ILE A 51 1.91 8.36 0.26
C ILE A 51 1.00 7.62 1.24
N GLY A 52 -0.32 7.71 1.07
CA GLY A 52 -1.28 6.98 1.89
C GLY A 52 -1.06 5.46 1.82
N LEU A 53 -0.87 4.91 0.63
CA LEU A 53 -0.60 3.48 0.42
C LEU A 53 0.72 3.04 1.08
N LEU A 54 1.75 3.88 1.06
CA LEU A 54 3.03 3.60 1.74
C LEU A 54 2.87 3.57 3.25
N LEU A 55 2.13 4.51 3.83
CA LEU A 55 1.87 4.57 5.27
C LEU A 55 1.06 3.35 5.73
N VAL A 56 -0.04 3.06 5.04
CA VAL A 56 -0.90 1.89 5.36
C VAL A 56 -0.13 0.60 5.14
N GLY A 57 0.59 0.46 4.03
CA GLY A 57 1.39 -0.72 3.75
C GLY A 57 2.48 -0.95 4.80
N SER A 58 3.17 0.11 5.21
CA SER A 58 4.19 0.04 6.28
C SER A 58 3.57 -0.34 7.62
N TYR A 59 2.42 0.24 7.98
CA TYR A 59 1.67 -0.12 9.19
C TYR A 59 1.33 -1.62 9.22
N LEU A 60 0.83 -2.16 8.10
CA LEU A 60 0.49 -3.58 7.99
C LEU A 60 1.72 -4.50 8.11
N VAL A 61 2.83 -4.14 7.48
CA VAL A 61 4.07 -4.93 7.53
C VAL A 61 4.71 -4.90 8.91
N PHE A 62 4.83 -3.73 9.55
CA PHE A 62 5.62 -3.60 10.77
C PHE A 62 4.83 -3.80 12.05
N ILE A 63 3.56 -3.37 12.10
CA ILE A 63 2.76 -3.38 13.33
C ILE A 63 1.81 -4.58 13.33
N VAL A 64 1.00 -4.72 12.28
CA VAL A 64 -0.03 -5.78 12.25
C VAL A 64 0.60 -7.17 12.08
N SER A 65 1.61 -7.32 11.23
CA SER A 65 2.28 -8.61 11.03
C SER A 65 3.12 -9.06 12.23
N LYS A 66 3.52 -8.15 13.14
CA LYS A 66 4.32 -8.48 14.32
C LYS A 66 3.46 -8.92 15.51
N ASN A 67 2.19 -8.49 15.53
CA ASN A 67 1.24 -8.76 16.61
C ASN A 67 0.33 -9.99 16.35
N LYS A 68 0.62 -10.78 15.31
CA LYS A 68 -0.08 -12.02 14.95
C LYS A 68 0.91 -13.17 14.88
#